data_AF-A0A497FRX1-F1
#
_entry.id   AF-A0A497FRX1-F1
#
_cell.length_a   1.000
_cell.length_b   1.000
_cell.length_c   1.000
_cell.angle_alpha   90.00
_cell.angle_beta   90.00
_cell.angle_gamma   90.00
#
_symmetry.space_group_name_H-M   'P 1'
#
loop_
_entity.id
_entity.type
_entity.pdbx_description
1 polymer ?
#
loop_
_entity_poly.entity_id
_entity_poly.type
_entity_poly.pdbx_seq_one_letter_code
_entity_poly.pdbx_strand_id
1 'polypeptide(L)'
;MLLKEAWDILEKSNESYNTEHPSLWVKEKDFNGLSAVKGHVAFFVSFQDGRVEQIKGEGEGRDRIGFWYDFLRCIRRLNIGLYTDGGCIPPDKNAVKYVSGLGWKGHLYSINGVKIERIDYISLDKPILYIVFRIKGGKGCVLELVVE
;
A
#
# COMPACT_ATOMS: atom_id res chain seq x y z
N MET A 1 -6.04 13.43 -6.62
CA MET A 1 -4.58 13.57 -6.42
C MET A 1 -3.90 12.81 -7.54
N LEU A 2 -2.90 13.41 -8.17
CA LEU A 2 -2.15 12.77 -9.24
C LEU A 2 -1.16 11.77 -8.64
N LEU A 3 -0.92 10.65 -9.31
CA LEU A 3 0.03 9.62 -8.84
C LEU A 3 1.44 10.19 -8.58
N LYS A 4 1.86 11.18 -9.38
CA LYS A 4 3.12 11.91 -9.18
C LYS A 4 3.18 12.65 -7.85
N GLU A 5 2.08 13.28 -7.44
CA GLU A 5 2.00 13.98 -6.15
C GLU A 5 2.10 12.99 -4.98
N ALA A 6 1.43 11.84 -5.08
CA ALA A 6 1.48 10.79 -4.07
C ALA A 6 2.93 10.33 -3.83
N TRP A 7 3.65 10.11 -4.92
CA TRP A 7 5.06 9.75 -4.90
C TRP A 7 5.95 10.84 -4.30
N ASP A 8 5.75 12.09 -4.69
CA ASP A 8 6.53 13.21 -4.16
C ASP A 8 6.29 13.38 -2.65
N ILE A 9 5.05 13.19 -2.19
CA ILE A 9 4.69 13.21 -0.76
C ILE A 9 5.37 12.05 -0.03
N LEU A 10 5.28 10.81 -0.55
CA LEU A 10 5.91 9.64 0.06
C LEU A 10 7.42 9.82 0.24
N GLU A 11 8.07 10.43 -0.74
CA GLU A 11 9.51 10.67 -0.69
C GLU A 11 9.89 11.74 0.33
N LYS A 12 9.23 12.90 0.28
CA LYS A 12 9.64 14.11 1.01
C LYS A 12 9.14 14.17 2.45
N SER A 13 8.03 13.50 2.75
CA SER A 13 7.41 13.57 4.07
C SER A 13 8.20 12.77 5.11
N ASN A 14 8.10 13.15 6.37
CA ASN A 14 8.65 12.42 7.51
C ASN A 14 7.65 12.51 8.67
N GLU A 15 7.95 11.95 9.84
CA GLU A 15 7.00 11.97 10.96
C GLU A 15 6.61 13.39 11.43
N SER A 16 7.47 14.41 11.24
CA SER A 16 7.12 15.81 11.58
C SER A 16 6.12 16.43 10.61
N TYR A 17 5.97 15.90 9.38
CA TYR A 17 4.93 16.38 8.46
C TYR A 17 3.52 16.15 9.01
N ASN A 18 3.32 15.19 9.92
CA ASN A 18 2.00 14.93 10.53
C ASN A 18 1.45 16.16 11.27
N THR A 19 2.30 16.99 11.87
CA THR A 19 1.85 18.17 12.62
C THR A 19 1.47 19.33 11.70
N GLU A 20 2.11 19.42 10.53
CA GLU A 20 1.88 20.46 9.52
C GLU A 20 0.74 20.09 8.54
N HIS A 21 0.53 18.79 8.32
CA HIS A 21 -0.43 18.25 7.37
C HIS A 21 -1.34 17.22 8.04
N PRO A 22 -2.39 17.64 8.75
CA PRO A 22 -3.26 16.74 9.52
C PRO A 22 -4.07 15.75 8.66
N SER A 23 -4.12 15.96 7.34
CA SER A 23 -4.71 15.04 6.37
C SER A 23 -3.78 13.90 5.93
N LEU A 24 -2.51 13.95 6.35
CA LEU A 24 -1.51 12.93 6.10
C LEU A 24 -1.17 12.19 7.39
N TRP A 25 -0.87 10.91 7.23
CA TRP A 25 -0.32 10.08 8.29
C TRP A 25 0.97 9.45 7.81
N VAL A 26 2.09 9.83 8.40
CA VAL A 26 3.45 9.41 8.06
C VAL A 26 4.04 8.64 9.23
N LYS A 27 4.69 7.52 8.93
CA LYS A 27 5.31 6.65 9.93
C LYS A 27 6.62 6.10 9.36
N GLU A 28 7.71 6.20 10.10
CA GLU A 28 9.05 5.76 9.66
C GLU A 28 9.59 4.57 10.47
N LYS A 29 8.86 4.17 11.52
CA LYS A 29 9.19 3.04 12.40
C LYS A 29 7.93 2.42 13.01
N ASP A 30 8.10 1.30 13.69
CA ASP A 30 7.05 0.63 14.47
C ASP A 30 5.77 0.33 13.68
N PHE A 31 5.87 -0.24 12.47
CA PHE A 31 4.76 -0.52 11.53
C PHE A 31 3.66 -1.51 12.01
N ASN A 32 3.50 -1.66 13.32
CA ASN A 32 2.43 -2.38 13.99
C ASN A 32 1.12 -1.63 13.75
N GLY A 33 0.33 -2.09 12.79
CA GLY A 33 -0.98 -1.52 12.50
C GLY A 33 -1.53 -1.93 11.14
N LEU A 34 -2.80 -1.61 10.93
CA LEU A 34 -3.48 -1.76 9.66
C LEU A 34 -3.47 -0.46 8.88
N SER A 35 -3.54 -0.60 7.57
CA SER A 35 -3.71 0.45 6.59
C SER A 35 -4.90 0.10 5.72
N ALA A 36 -5.74 1.08 5.41
CA ALA A 36 -6.92 0.88 4.59
C ALA A 36 -7.04 2.01 3.57
N VAL A 37 -7.38 1.65 2.34
CA VAL A 37 -7.86 2.59 1.32
C VAL A 37 -9.29 2.22 0.98
N LYS A 38 -10.12 3.22 0.72
CA LYS A 38 -11.57 3.04 0.52
C LYS A 38 -12.05 3.93 -0.62
N GLY A 39 -12.79 3.32 -1.56
CA GLY A 39 -13.66 4.00 -2.50
C GLY A 39 -15.12 3.96 -2.05
N HIS A 40 -16.05 4.37 -2.91
CA HIS A 40 -17.49 4.32 -2.60
C HIS A 40 -18.00 2.87 -2.50
N VAL A 41 -17.56 2.02 -3.44
CA VAL A 41 -18.06 0.65 -3.60
C VAL A 41 -17.05 -0.43 -3.25
N ALA A 42 -15.79 -0.09 -2.94
CA ALA A 42 -14.76 -1.05 -2.56
C ALA A 42 -13.83 -0.53 -1.45
N PHE A 43 -13.12 -1.43 -0.78
CA PHE A 43 -12.03 -1.10 0.14
C PHE A 43 -10.90 -2.14 0.07
N PHE A 44 -9.70 -1.76 0.51
CA PHE A 44 -8.52 -2.62 0.56
C PHE A 44 -7.74 -2.42 1.86
N VAL A 45 -7.49 -3.51 2.59
CA VAL A 45 -6.75 -3.52 3.86
C VAL A 45 -5.43 -4.26 3.73
N SER A 46 -4.35 -3.69 4.27
CA SER A 46 -3.05 -4.35 4.42
C SER A 46 -2.38 -3.91 5.73
N PHE A 47 -1.29 -4.55 6.12
CA PHE A 47 -0.46 -4.03 7.21
C PHE A 47 0.26 -2.74 6.79
N GLN A 48 0.63 -1.90 7.76
CA GLN A 48 1.36 -0.65 7.51
C GLN A 48 2.77 -0.90 6.94
N ASP A 49 3.36 -2.06 7.22
CA ASP A 49 4.60 -2.54 6.59
C ASP A 49 4.41 -2.97 5.12
N GLY A 50 3.18 -2.94 4.61
CA GLY A 50 2.81 -3.28 3.24
C GLY A 50 2.57 -4.77 3.00
N ARG A 51 2.75 -5.64 4.00
CA ARG A 51 2.38 -7.05 3.89
C ARG A 51 0.87 -7.20 3.77
N VAL A 52 0.51 -8.25 3.06
CA VAL A 52 -0.88 -8.68 2.91
C VAL A 52 -0.92 -10.14 3.34
N GLU A 53 -1.28 -10.36 4.60
CA GLU A 53 -1.50 -11.69 5.16
C GLU A 53 -2.97 -11.84 5.56
N GLN A 54 -3.44 -13.06 5.74
CA GLN A 54 -4.74 -13.30 6.37
C GLN A 54 -4.66 -12.89 7.85
N ILE A 55 -5.50 -11.95 8.30
CA ILE A 55 -5.53 -11.51 9.70
C ILE A 55 -6.31 -12.59 10.43
N LYS A 56 -5.62 -13.30 11.33
CA LYS A 56 -6.25 -14.27 12.22
C LYS A 56 -7.27 -13.57 13.12
N GLY A 57 -8.45 -14.16 13.28
CA GLY A 57 -9.58 -13.55 13.99
C GLY A 57 -10.45 -12.64 13.12
N GLU A 58 -9.97 -12.17 11.96
CA GLU A 58 -10.78 -11.51 10.94
C GLU A 58 -11.20 -12.53 9.89
N GLY A 59 -12.24 -13.28 10.25
CA GLY A 59 -12.89 -14.30 9.44
C GLY A 59 -14.39 -14.45 9.74
N GLU A 60 -14.94 -13.58 10.59
CA GLU A 60 -16.40 -13.41 10.75
C GLU A 60 -16.94 -12.13 10.09
N GLY A 61 -16.09 -11.19 9.62
CA GLY A 61 -16.64 -9.98 8.97
C GLY A 61 -15.72 -8.94 8.29
N ARG A 62 -14.41 -9.13 8.13
CA ARG A 62 -13.54 -8.12 7.48
C ARG A 62 -12.54 -8.73 6.49
N ASP A 63 -13.00 -8.92 5.25
CA ASP A 63 -12.16 -9.37 4.14
C ASP A 63 -11.14 -8.31 3.68
N ARG A 64 -10.12 -8.72 2.92
CA ARG A 64 -9.03 -7.85 2.46
C ARG A 64 -9.45 -6.87 1.39
N ILE A 65 -10.21 -7.37 0.43
CA ILE A 65 -10.89 -6.60 -0.60
C ILE A 65 -12.36 -6.92 -0.42
N GLY A 66 -13.17 -5.89 -0.17
CA GLY A 66 -14.60 -6.05 -0.01
C GLY A 66 -15.35 -5.07 -0.89
N PHE A 67 -16.40 -5.57 -1.54
CA PHE A 67 -17.33 -4.77 -2.34
C PHE A 67 -18.61 -4.49 -1.54
N TRP A 68 -19.02 -3.22 -1.51
CA TRP A 68 -20.18 -2.77 -0.74
C TRP A 68 -21.51 -3.22 -1.36
N TYR A 69 -21.57 -3.45 -2.67
CA TYR A 69 -22.85 -3.67 -3.35
C TYR A 69 -23.47 -5.04 -3.07
N ASP A 70 -22.71 -6.06 -2.61
CA ASP A 70 -23.28 -7.39 -2.29
C ASP A 70 -22.44 -8.24 -1.31
N PHE A 71 -21.49 -7.67 -0.55
CA PHE A 71 -20.51 -8.43 0.25
C PHE A 71 -19.91 -9.64 -0.50
N LEU A 72 -19.64 -9.47 -1.79
CA LEU A 72 -18.92 -10.46 -2.57
C LEU A 72 -17.47 -10.48 -2.08
N ARG A 73 -17.18 -11.48 -1.24
CA ARG A 73 -15.88 -11.73 -0.59
C ARG A 73 -14.93 -12.42 -1.56
N CYS A 74 -14.34 -11.69 -2.49
CA CYS A 74 -13.63 -12.31 -3.62
C CYS A 74 -12.18 -12.70 -3.31
N ILE A 75 -11.43 -11.92 -2.52
CA ILE A 75 -9.98 -12.12 -2.35
C ILE A 75 -9.61 -12.32 -0.88
N ARG A 76 -9.32 -13.59 -0.55
CA ARG A 76 -8.92 -14.02 0.80
C ARG A 76 -7.44 -13.82 1.09
N ARG A 77 -6.60 -13.76 0.06
CA ARG A 77 -5.15 -13.56 0.18
C ARG A 77 -4.59 -12.98 -1.12
N LEU A 78 -3.83 -11.91 -1.01
CA LEU A 78 -2.98 -11.36 -2.07
C LEU A 78 -1.56 -11.39 -1.52
N ASN A 79 -0.60 -12.02 -2.19
CA ASN A 79 0.80 -12.01 -1.76
C ASN A 79 1.59 -11.13 -2.73
N ILE A 80 2.29 -10.14 -2.19
CA ILE A 80 3.19 -9.29 -2.96
C ILE A 80 4.61 -9.65 -2.52
N GLY A 81 5.35 -10.29 -3.42
CA GLY A 81 6.75 -10.64 -3.24
C GLY A 81 7.64 -9.74 -4.07
N LEU A 82 8.77 -9.32 -3.51
CA LEU A 82 9.82 -8.62 -4.24
C LEU A 82 10.93 -9.63 -4.55
N TYR A 83 11.32 -9.74 -5.82
CA TYR A 83 12.30 -10.74 -6.25
C TYR A 83 13.60 -10.05 -6.69
N THR A 84 14.72 -10.65 -6.30
CA THR A 84 16.06 -10.32 -6.78
C THR A 84 16.74 -11.58 -7.28
N ASP A 85 17.93 -11.46 -7.89
CA ASP A 85 18.73 -12.62 -8.30
C ASP A 85 19.05 -13.57 -7.13
N GLY A 86 19.05 -13.06 -5.89
CA GLY A 86 19.25 -13.83 -4.66
C GLY A 86 17.99 -14.47 -4.07
N GLY A 87 16.82 -14.30 -4.71
CA GLY A 87 15.54 -14.88 -4.28
C GLY A 87 14.46 -13.88 -3.88
N CYS A 88 13.41 -14.38 -3.22
CA CYS A 88 12.27 -13.59 -2.76
C CYS A 88 12.57 -12.88 -1.43
N ILE A 89 12.26 -11.59 -1.38
CA ILE A 89 12.53 -10.70 -0.26
C ILE A 89 11.20 -10.26 0.38
N PRO A 90 11.03 -10.45 1.70
CA PRO A 90 9.85 -10.00 2.42
C PRO A 90 9.75 -8.47 2.47
N PRO A 91 8.59 -7.86 2.09
CA PRO A 91 8.43 -6.40 2.13
C PRO A 91 8.57 -5.79 3.53
N ASP A 92 8.15 -6.49 4.58
CA ASP A 92 8.18 -6.03 5.97
C ASP A 92 9.58 -5.77 6.50
N LYS A 93 10.53 -6.63 6.13
CA LYS A 93 11.93 -6.48 6.56
C LYS A 93 12.64 -5.30 5.91
N ASN A 94 12.02 -4.71 4.89
CA ASN A 94 12.61 -3.65 4.07
C ASN A 94 11.74 -2.39 4.07
N ALA A 95 10.67 -2.34 4.87
CA ALA A 95 9.81 -1.19 5.01
C ALA A 95 10.57 -0.04 5.69
N VAL A 96 10.57 1.12 5.05
CA VAL A 96 11.24 2.34 5.52
C VAL A 96 10.22 3.39 5.93
N LYS A 97 9.12 3.49 5.19
CA LYS A 97 8.11 4.52 5.42
C LYS A 97 6.75 4.06 4.98
N TYR A 98 5.75 4.43 5.77
CA TYR A 98 4.35 4.33 5.45
C TYR A 98 3.74 5.73 5.43
N VAL A 99 2.98 6.04 4.39
CA VAL A 99 2.23 7.29 4.28
C VAL A 99 0.80 6.99 3.91
N SER A 100 -0.17 7.62 4.55
CA SER A 100 -1.57 7.55 4.18
C SER A 100 -2.09 8.96 3.95
N GLY A 101 -2.89 9.13 2.90
CA GLY A 101 -3.65 10.35 2.66
C GLY A 101 -5.08 10.02 2.21
N LEU A 102 -5.83 11.04 1.79
CA LEU A 102 -7.21 10.87 1.36
C LEU A 102 -7.30 10.00 0.10
N GLY A 103 -7.77 8.76 0.27
CA GLY A 103 -8.03 7.82 -0.82
C GLY A 103 -6.81 7.03 -1.32
N TRP A 104 -5.66 7.13 -0.65
CA TRP A 104 -4.45 6.42 -1.04
C TRP A 104 -3.56 6.10 0.17
N LYS A 105 -2.69 5.12 -0.01
CA LYS A 105 -1.57 4.84 0.89
C LYS A 105 -0.31 4.54 0.08
N GLY A 106 0.83 4.82 0.69
CA GLY A 106 2.14 4.65 0.11
C GLY A 106 3.05 3.87 1.04
N HIS A 107 3.85 3.00 0.47
CA HIS A 107 4.89 2.24 1.16
C HIS A 107 6.22 2.49 0.45
N LEU A 108 7.25 2.85 1.21
CA LEU A 108 8.62 2.94 0.73
C LEU A 108 9.42 1.77 1.29
N TYR A 109 10.08 1.05 0.39
CA TYR A 109 11.00 -0.03 0.72
C TYR A 109 12.43 0.33 0.32
N SER A 110 13.42 -0.19 1.05
CA SER A 110 14.84 -0.11 0.68
C SER A 110 15.45 -1.50 0.67
N ILE A 111 15.86 -1.96 -0.51
CA ILE A 111 16.40 -3.31 -0.73
C ILE A 111 17.77 -3.17 -1.37
N ASN A 112 18.83 -3.58 -0.67
CA ASN A 112 20.21 -3.50 -1.16
C ASN A 112 20.57 -2.11 -1.74
N GLY A 113 20.06 -1.03 -1.13
CA GLY A 113 20.26 0.34 -1.58
C GLY A 113 19.32 0.84 -2.69
N VAL A 114 18.53 -0.05 -3.31
CA VAL A 114 17.47 0.30 -4.27
C VAL A 114 16.21 0.70 -3.53
N LYS A 115 15.61 1.82 -3.91
CA LYS A 115 14.34 2.30 -3.34
C LYS A 115 13.17 1.84 -4.20
N ILE A 116 12.14 1.30 -3.56
CA ILE A 116 10.90 0.88 -4.21
C ILE A 116 9.75 1.62 -3.55
N GLU A 117 9.00 2.38 -4.33
CA GLU A 117 7.81 3.08 -3.89
C GLU A 117 6.59 2.35 -4.41
N ARG A 118 5.67 2.01 -3.52
CA ARG A 118 4.38 1.42 -3.83
C ARG A 118 3.28 2.39 -3.43
N ILE A 119 2.34 2.64 -4.33
CA ILE A 119 1.13 3.41 -4.06
C ILE A 119 -0.08 2.53 -4.29
N ASP A 120 -0.96 2.45 -3.30
CA ASP A 120 -2.22 1.74 -3.39
C ASP A 120 -3.38 2.74 -3.34
N TYR A 121 -4.36 2.57 -4.21
CA TYR A 121 -5.60 3.35 -4.21
C TYR A 121 -6.74 2.56 -4.87
N ILE A 122 -7.98 2.99 -4.62
CA ILE A 122 -9.18 2.34 -5.15
C ILE A 122 -9.95 3.33 -6.01
N SER A 123 -10.53 2.85 -7.11
CA SER A 123 -11.44 3.67 -7.93
C SER A 123 -12.58 4.18 -7.07
N LEU A 124 -12.94 5.46 -7.22
CA LEU A 124 -13.99 6.04 -6.40
C LEU A 124 -15.33 5.32 -6.61
N ASP A 125 -15.66 5.00 -7.86
CA ASP A 125 -16.95 4.53 -8.34
C ASP A 125 -16.97 3.05 -8.76
N LYS A 126 -15.81 2.45 -9.03
CA LYS A 126 -15.67 1.09 -9.53
C LYS A 126 -15.03 0.17 -8.49
N PRO A 127 -15.32 -1.13 -8.53
CA PRO A 127 -14.69 -2.15 -7.69
C PRO A 127 -13.21 -2.45 -8.04
N ILE A 128 -12.40 -1.43 -8.37
CA ILE A 128 -11.04 -1.63 -8.88
C ILE A 128 -10.00 -1.18 -7.86
N LEU A 129 -9.08 -2.08 -7.52
CA LEU A 129 -7.88 -1.79 -6.75
C LEU A 129 -6.68 -1.59 -7.68
N TYR A 130 -6.00 -0.46 -7.51
CA TYR A 130 -4.75 -0.14 -8.20
C TYR A 130 -3.59 -0.24 -7.21
N ILE A 131 -2.55 -1.00 -7.58
CA ILE A 131 -1.28 -1.06 -6.88
C ILE A 131 -0.19 -0.72 -7.89
N VAL A 132 0.49 0.39 -7.68
CA VAL A 132 1.51 0.90 -8.62
C VAL A 132 2.87 0.96 -7.95
N PHE A 133 3.87 0.40 -8.62
CA PHE A 133 5.26 0.38 -8.16
C PHE A 133 6.13 1.34 -8.98
N ARG A 134 7.09 1.99 -8.32
CA ARG A 134 8.17 2.76 -8.95
C ARG A 134 9.49 2.37 -8.31
N ILE A 135 10.45 1.93 -9.13
CA ILE A 135 11.78 1.50 -8.67
C ILE A 135 12.79 2.60 -9.03
N LYS A 136 13.50 3.14 -8.03
CA LYS A 136 14.57 4.13 -8.21
C LYS A 136 15.95 3.49 -8.00
N GLY A 137 16.88 3.75 -8.92
CA GLY A 137 18.27 3.25 -8.84
C GLY A 137 18.56 1.97 -9.63
N GLY A 138 17.67 1.54 -10.54
CA GLY A 138 17.88 0.47 -11.51
C GLY A 138 17.29 0.82 -12.88
N LYS A 139 17.19 -0.14 -13.82
CA LYS A 139 16.33 0.02 -15.02
C LYS A 139 14.88 0.14 -14.54
N GLY A 140 14.43 1.36 -14.29
CA GLY A 140 13.14 1.65 -13.68
C GLY A 140 12.00 1.08 -14.50
N CYS A 141 11.18 0.24 -13.87
CA CYS A 141 9.93 -0.27 -14.42
C CYS A 141 8.79 0.26 -13.54
N VAL A 142 7.74 0.79 -14.16
CA VAL A 142 6.47 1.03 -13.48
C VAL A 142 5.62 -0.21 -13.75
N LEU A 143 5.29 -0.94 -12.69
CA LEU A 143 4.38 -2.07 -12.77
C LEU A 143 3.05 -1.64 -12.13
N GLU A 144 1.97 -1.74 -12.89
CA GLU A 144 0.62 -1.55 -12.40
C GLU A 144 -0.07 -2.91 -12.31
N LEU A 145 -0.55 -3.24 -11.11
CA LEU A 145 -1.43 -4.37 -10.89
C LEU A 145 -2.85 -3.82 -10.71
N VAL A 146 -3.73 -4.20 -11.63
CA VAL A 146 -5.17 -3.89 -11.58
C VAL A 146 -5.89 -5.15 -11.13
N VAL A 147 -6.72 -5.03 -10.10
CA VAL A 147 -7.59 -6.09 -9.61
C VAL A 147 -9.03 -5.60 -9.74
N GLU A 148 -9.81 -6.28 -10.58
CA GLU A 148 -11.23 -6.02 -10.88
C GLU A 148 -12.16 -7.01 -10.17
#